data_AF-A0A7S2PVD7-F1
#
_entry.id   AF-A0A7S2PVD7-F1
#
_cell.length_a   1.000
_cell.length_b   1.000
_cell.length_c   1.000
_cell.angle_alpha   90.00
_cell.angle_beta   90.00
_cell.angle_gamma   90.00
#
_symmetry.space_group_name_H-M   'P 1'
#
loop_
_entity.id
_entity.type
_entity.pdbx_description
1 polymer ?
#
loop_
_entity_poly.entity_id
_entity_poly.type
_entity_poly.pdbx_seq_one_letter_code
_entity_poly.pdbx_strand_id
1 'polypeptide(L)'
;DSLEALLFEAAEIVHRVIVVEADHTHQGEPQPQVLSALFSPWGRFAAFADKVVPRRVALDPAVCRRDPWLCEGQHRDAVLDVAVDAGMQEGLDMLISGDVDELLSRRMLRTLARCDM
;
A
#
# COMPACT_ATOMS: atom_id res chain seq x y z
N ASP A 1 2.56 14.92 6.35
CA ASP A 1 2.71 13.45 6.38
C ASP A 1 2.41 12.97 4.98
N SER A 2 3.31 12.19 4.36
CA SER A 2 3.18 11.79 2.95
C SER A 2 1.96 10.91 2.71
N LEU A 3 1.59 10.05 3.67
CA LEU A 3 0.41 9.18 3.53
C LEU A 3 -0.89 9.98 3.59
N GLU A 4 -0.93 10.98 4.45
CA GLU A 4 -2.08 11.88 4.52
C GLU A 4 -2.27 12.62 3.19
N ALA A 5 -1.19 13.18 2.63
CA ALA A 5 -1.23 13.84 1.33
C ALA A 5 -1.68 12.87 0.20
N LEU A 6 -1.19 11.63 0.22
CA LEU A 6 -1.63 10.56 -0.69
C LEU A 6 -3.14 10.40 -0.68
N LEU A 7 -3.69 10.20 0.52
CA LEU A 7 -5.11 9.90 0.69
C LEU A 7 -5.97 11.08 0.22
N PHE A 8 -5.57 12.31 0.53
CA PHE A 8 -6.28 13.51 0.05
C PHE A 8 -6.24 13.67 -1.48
N GLU A 9 -5.13 13.33 -2.14
CA GLU A 9 -5.00 13.50 -3.59
C GLU A 9 -5.67 12.36 -4.38
N ALA A 10 -5.59 11.12 -3.88
CA ALA A 10 -5.92 9.92 -4.64
C ALA A 10 -7.24 9.24 -4.26
N ALA A 11 -7.67 9.30 -2.98
CA ALA A 11 -8.74 8.42 -2.48
C ALA A 11 -10.11 8.60 -3.18
N GLU A 12 -10.39 9.79 -3.70
CA GLU A 12 -11.61 10.07 -4.48
C GLU A 12 -11.57 9.48 -5.90
N ILE A 13 -10.40 9.13 -6.41
CA ILE A 13 -10.20 8.73 -7.82
C ILE A 13 -10.00 7.21 -7.90
N VAL A 14 -9.28 6.63 -6.94
CA VAL A 14 -9.01 5.20 -6.92
C VAL A 14 -10.12 4.42 -6.20
N HIS A 15 -10.29 3.16 -6.58
CA HIS A 15 -11.25 2.27 -5.93
C HIS A 15 -10.83 1.91 -4.51
N ARG A 16 -9.54 1.58 -4.32
CA ARG A 16 -8.93 1.19 -3.05
C ARG A 16 -7.54 1.78 -2.93
N VAL A 17 -7.07 1.97 -1.70
CA VAL A 17 -5.66 2.28 -1.38
C VAL A 17 -5.13 1.14 -0.52
N ILE A 18 -4.14 0.41 -1.01
CA ILE A 18 -3.51 -0.68 -0.25
C ILE A 18 -2.35 -0.10 0.55
N VAL A 19 -2.32 -0.35 1.87
CA VAL A 19 -1.20 0.06 2.73
C VAL A 19 -0.72 -1.15 3.50
N VAL A 20 0.52 -1.54 3.25
CA VAL A 20 1.16 -2.71 3.86
C VAL A 20 2.22 -2.26 4.85
N GLU A 21 2.14 -2.78 6.08
CA GLU A 21 3.15 -2.62 7.13
C GLU A 21 3.82 -3.97 7.35
N ALA A 22 5.09 -4.10 6.97
CA ALA A 22 5.88 -5.28 7.26
C ALA A 22 6.29 -5.33 8.74
N ASP A 23 6.52 -6.51 9.31
CA ASP A 23 7.02 -6.66 10.69
C ASP A 23 8.54 -6.43 10.83
N HIS A 24 9.27 -6.48 9.73
CA HIS A 24 10.69 -6.19 9.64
C HIS A 24 10.99 -5.16 8.55
N THR A 25 12.14 -4.48 8.68
CA THR A 25 12.68 -3.60 7.65
C THR A 25 13.27 -4.40 6.49
N HIS A 26 13.62 -3.71 5.40
CA HIS A 26 14.34 -4.31 4.26
C HIS A 26 15.68 -4.97 4.63
N GLN A 27 16.23 -4.67 5.82
CA GLN A 27 17.46 -5.27 6.35
C GLN A 27 17.18 -6.44 7.30
N GLY A 28 15.91 -6.81 7.51
CA GLY A 28 15.50 -7.88 8.42
C GLY A 28 15.50 -7.49 9.90
N GLU A 29 15.58 -6.20 10.21
CA GLU A 29 15.46 -5.70 11.59
C GLU A 29 13.99 -5.51 11.97
N PRO A 30 13.53 -5.89 13.17
CA PRO A 30 12.15 -5.69 13.59
C PRO A 30 11.74 -4.21 13.56
N GLN A 31 10.51 -3.91 13.11
CA GLN A 31 9.99 -2.55 13.09
C GLN A 31 8.68 -2.38 13.87
N PRO A 32 8.51 -1.25 14.59
CA PRO A 32 7.27 -0.96 15.31
C PRO A 32 6.06 -0.96 14.38
N GLN A 33 4.97 -1.57 14.83
CA GLN A 33 3.73 -1.70 14.08
C GLN A 33 2.71 -0.65 14.55
N VAL A 34 2.45 0.38 13.74
CA VAL A 34 1.61 1.54 14.08
C VAL A 34 0.35 1.64 13.23
N LEU A 35 0.30 0.92 12.10
CA LEU A 35 -0.74 1.09 11.09
C LEU A 35 -2.15 0.78 11.63
N SER A 36 -2.31 -0.24 12.48
CA SER A 36 -3.62 -0.57 13.08
C SER A 36 -4.19 0.57 13.95
N ALA A 37 -3.33 1.34 14.63
CA ALA A 37 -3.78 2.45 15.46
C ALA A 37 -4.22 3.65 14.60
N LEU A 38 -3.48 3.92 13.51
CA LEU A 38 -3.75 5.00 12.58
C LEU A 38 -5.09 4.85 11.84
N PHE A 39 -5.47 3.61 11.52
CA PHE A 39 -6.73 3.26 10.84
C PHE A 39 -7.86 2.79 11.77
N SER A 40 -7.72 2.98 13.09
CA SER A 40 -8.84 2.74 14.02
C SER A 40 -9.99 3.74 13.77
N PRO A 41 -11.23 3.46 14.24
CA PRO A 41 -12.36 4.40 14.08
C PRO A 41 -12.14 5.79 14.68
N TRP A 42 -11.19 5.91 15.61
CA TRP A 42 -10.78 7.17 16.26
C TRP A 42 -9.39 7.62 15.81
N GLY A 43 -8.80 6.90 14.86
CA GLY A 43 -7.48 7.15 14.33
C GLY A 43 -7.46 8.32 13.36
N ARG A 44 -6.25 8.79 13.06
CA ARG A 44 -6.01 9.92 12.16
C ARG A 44 -6.63 9.74 10.78
N PHE A 45 -6.68 8.50 10.29
CA PHE A 45 -7.18 8.18 8.95
C PHE A 45 -8.58 7.55 8.94
N ALA A 46 -9.35 7.72 10.02
CA ALA A 46 -10.71 7.19 10.12
C ALA A 46 -11.63 7.64 8.97
N ALA A 47 -11.42 8.86 8.44
CA ALA A 47 -12.17 9.40 7.31
C ALA A 47 -11.97 8.64 5.98
N PHE A 48 -10.92 7.83 5.88
CA PHE A 48 -10.59 7.03 4.69
C PHE A 48 -10.80 5.53 4.92
N ALA A 49 -11.48 5.13 6.01
CA ALA A 49 -11.59 3.73 6.42
C ALA A 49 -12.35 2.84 5.41
N ASP A 50 -13.20 3.42 4.56
CA ASP A 50 -13.90 2.72 3.48
C ASP A 50 -13.00 2.51 2.24
N LYS A 51 -11.98 3.35 2.07
CA LYS A 51 -11.06 3.35 0.93
C LYS A 51 -9.79 2.55 1.16
N VAL A 52 -9.25 2.63 2.37
CA VAL A 52 -7.94 2.04 2.68
C VAL A 52 -8.10 0.58 3.08
N VAL A 53 -7.22 -0.27 2.55
CA VAL A 53 -7.05 -1.66 2.96
C VAL A 53 -5.73 -1.77 3.73
N PRO A 54 -5.77 -1.57 5.06
CA PRO A 54 -4.60 -1.70 5.91
C PRO A 54 -4.25 -3.17 6.14
N ARG A 55 -3.02 -3.59 5.86
CA ARG A 55 -2.54 -4.96 6.16
C ARG A 55 -1.19 -4.96 6.85
N ARG A 56 -1.04 -5.84 7.83
CA ARG A 56 0.27 -6.25 8.36
C ARG A 56 0.73 -7.52 7.67
N VAL A 57 1.99 -7.55 7.30
CA VAL A 57 2.59 -8.71 6.62
C VAL A 57 3.84 -9.14 7.36
N ALA A 58 4.03 -10.45 7.46
CA ALA A 58 5.25 -11.02 8.02
C ALA A 58 6.21 -11.31 6.88
N LEU A 59 7.42 -10.76 6.96
CA LEU A 59 8.49 -11.06 6.00
C LEU A 59 9.43 -12.10 6.60
N ASP A 60 10.22 -12.76 5.75
CA ASP A 60 11.28 -13.64 6.25
C ASP A 60 12.54 -12.80 6.54
N PRO A 61 12.88 -12.52 7.82
CA PRO A 61 14.04 -11.70 8.15
C PRO A 61 15.37 -12.38 7.78
N ALA A 62 15.40 -13.70 7.59
CA ALA A 62 16.59 -14.38 7.08
C ALA A 62 16.80 -14.11 5.59
N VAL A 63 15.72 -14.05 4.81
CA VAL A 63 15.78 -13.64 3.39
C VAL A 63 16.20 -12.19 3.28
N CYS A 64 15.62 -11.30 4.09
CA CYS A 64 15.94 -9.88 4.04
C CYS A 64 17.38 -9.56 4.43
N ARG A 65 17.94 -10.28 5.41
CA ARG A 65 19.37 -10.15 5.77
C ARG A 65 20.31 -10.71 4.71
N ARG A 66 19.86 -11.69 3.93
CA ARG A 66 20.68 -12.35 2.91
C ARG A 66 20.79 -11.49 1.65
N ASP A 67 19.66 -10.99 1.17
CA ASP A 67 19.59 -10.24 -0.09
C ASP A 67 18.44 -9.21 -0.05
N PRO A 68 18.76 -7.91 -0.07
CA PRO A 68 17.75 -6.85 -0.09
C PRO A 68 16.79 -6.94 -1.28
N TRP A 69 17.24 -7.45 -2.44
CA TRP A 69 16.38 -7.56 -3.62
C TRP A 69 15.34 -8.69 -3.48
N LEU A 70 15.71 -9.77 -2.79
CA LEU A 70 14.74 -10.81 -2.45
C LEU A 70 13.74 -10.32 -1.40
N CYS A 71 14.17 -9.49 -0.45
CA CYS A 71 13.27 -8.83 0.49
C CYS A 71 12.25 -7.94 -0.26
N GLU A 72 12.73 -7.10 -1.18
CA GLU A 72 11.87 -6.25 -2.01
C GLU A 72 10.86 -7.08 -2.82
N GLY A 73 11.28 -8.24 -3.33
CA GLY A 73 10.39 -9.23 -3.93
C GLY A 73 9.26 -9.64 -2.97
N GLN A 74 9.60 -10.03 -1.73
CA GLN A 74 8.60 -10.40 -0.72
C GLN A 74 7.64 -9.25 -0.39
N HIS A 75 8.14 -8.01 -0.31
CA HIS A 75 7.29 -6.84 -0.12
C HIS A 75 6.30 -6.65 -1.28
N ARG A 76 6.75 -6.77 -2.53
CA ARG A 76 5.89 -6.65 -3.71
C ARG A 76 4.86 -7.75 -3.80
N ASP A 77 5.26 -9.00 -3.54
CA ASP A 77 4.35 -10.13 -3.52
C ASP A 77 3.27 -9.93 -2.45
N ALA A 78 3.65 -9.46 -1.26
CA ALA A 78 2.71 -9.14 -0.19
C ALA A 78 1.72 -8.02 -0.57
N VAL A 79 2.16 -6.99 -1.29
CA VAL A 79 1.26 -5.93 -1.80
C VAL A 79 0.27 -6.50 -2.81
N LEU A 80 0.73 -7.35 -3.72
CA LEU A 80 -0.11 -7.98 -4.73
C LEU A 80 -1.15 -8.91 -4.09
N ASP A 81 -0.74 -9.76 -3.16
CA ASP A 81 -1.64 -10.66 -2.42
C ASP A 81 -2.74 -9.87 -1.71
N VAL A 82 -2.39 -8.76 -1.05
CA VAL A 82 -3.38 -7.89 -0.38
C VAL A 82 -4.30 -7.20 -1.37
N ALA A 83 -3.81 -6.79 -2.54
CA ALA A 83 -4.65 -6.21 -3.58
C ALA A 83 -5.67 -7.23 -4.11
N VAL A 84 -5.24 -8.47 -4.36
CA VAL A 84 -6.11 -9.56 -4.80
C VAL A 84 -7.14 -9.91 -3.72
N ASP A 85 -6.73 -10.03 -2.45
CA ASP A 85 -7.63 -10.25 -1.32
C ASP A 85 -8.65 -9.10 -1.15
N ALA A 86 -8.27 -7.87 -1.52
CA ALA A 86 -9.15 -6.71 -1.53
C ALA A 86 -10.14 -6.68 -2.71
N GLY A 87 -10.10 -7.68 -3.59
CA GLY A 87 -11.00 -7.86 -4.72
C GLY A 87 -10.47 -7.34 -6.05
N MET A 88 -9.17 -7.08 -6.17
CA MET A 88 -8.54 -6.76 -7.46
C MET A 88 -8.69 -7.92 -8.44
N GLN A 89 -9.12 -7.63 -9.67
CA GLN A 89 -9.36 -8.58 -10.74
C GLN A 89 -8.27 -8.49 -11.81
N GLU A 90 -7.63 -9.63 -12.09
CA GLU A 90 -6.61 -9.73 -13.13
C GLU A 90 -7.17 -9.34 -14.51
N GLY A 91 -6.42 -8.51 -15.24
CA GLY A 91 -6.78 -8.05 -16.58
C GLY A 91 -7.92 -7.02 -16.64
N LEU A 92 -8.52 -6.66 -15.50
CA LEU A 92 -9.57 -5.65 -15.39
C LEU A 92 -9.15 -4.47 -14.54
N ASP A 93 -8.40 -4.73 -13.47
CA ASP A 93 -7.93 -3.69 -12.56
C ASP A 93 -6.46 -3.34 -12.81
N MET A 94 -6.13 -2.06 -12.61
CA MET A 94 -4.77 -1.55 -12.66
C MET A 94 -4.22 -1.36 -11.23
N LEU A 95 -3.09 -1.99 -10.93
CA LEU A 95 -2.32 -1.74 -9.70
C LEU A 95 -1.22 -0.72 -9.96
N ILE A 96 -1.21 0.36 -9.19
CA ILE A 96 -0.13 1.34 -9.15
C ILE A 96 0.57 1.16 -7.81
N SER A 97 1.83 0.70 -7.86
CA SER A 97 2.65 0.44 -6.68
C SER A 97 3.85 1.41 -6.67
N GLY A 98 4.16 1.94 -5.48
CA GLY A 98 5.28 2.83 -5.27
C GLY A 98 5.35 3.28 -3.82
N ASP A 99 6.42 4.00 -3.49
CA ASP A 99 6.58 4.59 -2.17
C ASP A 99 5.58 5.72 -1.94
N VAL A 100 5.23 5.94 -0.68
CA VAL A 100 4.17 6.89 -0.27
C VAL A 100 4.50 8.34 -0.66
N ASP A 101 5.77 8.67 -0.86
CA ASP A 101 6.26 9.98 -1.30
C ASP A 101 6.47 10.10 -2.82
N GLU A 102 6.33 9.02 -3.59
CA GLU A 102 6.55 8.99 -5.05
C GLU A 102 5.26 9.04 -5.88
N LEU A 103 4.26 9.78 -5.40
CA LEU A 103 2.92 9.66 -5.94
C LEU A 103 2.68 10.35 -7.28
N LEU A 104 1.87 9.68 -8.09
CA LEU A 104 1.27 10.26 -9.26
C LEU A 104 0.35 11.41 -8.88
N SER A 105 0.52 12.55 -9.54
CA SER A 105 -0.38 13.69 -9.39
C SER A 105 -1.84 13.30 -9.67
N ARG A 106 -2.78 13.98 -9.02
CA ARG A 106 -4.22 13.88 -9.28
C ARG A 106 -4.60 13.99 -10.76
N ARG A 107 -3.87 14.82 -11.53
CA ARG A 107 -4.05 14.92 -12.99
C ARG A 107 -3.71 13.61 -13.70
N MET A 108 -2.60 12.96 -13.33
CA MET A 108 -2.19 11.70 -13.93
C MET A 108 -3.17 10.58 -13.60
N LEU A 109 -3.58 10.46 -12.32
CA LEU A 109 -4.55 9.45 -11.90
C LEU A 109 -5.88 9.56 -12.66
N ARG A 110 -6.37 10.80 -12.88
CA ARG A 110 -7.58 11.03 -13.70
C ARG A 110 -7.38 10.67 -15.17
N THR A 111 -6.18 10.80 -15.71
CA THR A 111 -5.89 10.38 -17.08
C THR A 111 -5.93 8.86 -17.18
N LEU A 112 -5.28 8.15 -16.25
CA LEU A 112 -5.27 6.69 -16.21
C LEU A 112 -6.69 6.13 -16.07
N ALA A 113 -7.49 6.69 -15.16
CA ALA A 113 -8.89 6.30 -14.98
C ALA A 113 -9.79 6.48 -16.22
N ARG A 114 -9.33 7.21 -17.24
CA ARG A 114 -10.05 7.40 -18.51
C ARG A 114 -9.55 6.49 -19.64
N CYS A 115 -8.38 5.88 -19.48
CA CYS A 115 -7.80 4.99 -20.49
C CYS A 115 -8.45 3.60 -20.49
N ASP A 116 -9.27 3.29 -19.48
CA ASP A 116 -10.13 2.09 -19.40
C ASP A 116 -11.50 2.24 -20.10
N MET A 117 -11.74 3.35 -20.82
CA MET A 117 -12.98 3.56 -21.61
C MET A 117 -12.74 3.49 -23.12
#